data_AF-A0A437MH84-F1
#
_entry.id   AF-A0A437MH84-F1
#
_cell.length_a   1.000
_cell.length_b   1.000
_cell.length_c   1.000
_cell.angle_alpha   90.00
_cell.angle_beta   90.00
_cell.angle_gamma   90.00
#
_symmetry.space_group_name_H-M   'P 1'
#
loop_
_entity.id
_entity.type
_entity.pdbx_description
1 polymer ?
#
loop_
_entity_poly.entity_id
_entity_poly.type
_entity_poly.pdbx_seq_one_letter_code
_entity_poly.pdbx_strand_id
1 'polypeptide(L)'
;MMQKHGFRRIGLVTPYTAAYQARLHAGFAAEGWEVAGESMLGMTDNLSYASVPFARIAEQAREVAAGKPDLLLAWCTNYAAAPVAAQIEAETGIPFWDATALGVLAGLEAAGVAERPGAAWGSLMAGI
;
A
#
# COMPACT_ATOMS: atom_id res chain seq x y z
N MET A 1 12.00 2.51 -4.23
CA MET A 1 11.24 1.76 -5.25
C MET A 1 10.23 2.64 -5.96
N MET A 2 9.35 3.36 -5.26
CA MET A 2 8.36 4.26 -5.88
C MET A 2 8.96 5.27 -6.88
N GLN A 3 10.08 5.92 -6.54
CA GLN A 3 10.82 6.80 -7.47
C GLN A 3 11.22 6.11 -8.79
N LYS A 4 11.59 4.82 -8.76
CA LYS A 4 11.98 4.07 -9.96
C LYS A 4 10.82 3.90 -10.95
N HIS A 5 9.59 3.87 -10.44
CA HIS A 5 8.36 3.75 -11.25
C HIS A 5 7.72 5.10 -11.59
N GLY A 6 8.35 6.21 -11.19
CA GLY A 6 7.87 7.56 -11.53
C GLY A 6 6.59 8.00 -10.82
N PHE A 7 6.13 7.26 -9.80
CA PHE A 7 4.95 7.64 -9.01
C PHE A 7 5.19 8.93 -8.24
N ARG A 8 4.21 9.84 -8.30
CA ARG A 8 4.24 11.13 -7.59
C ARG A 8 3.05 11.32 -6.66
N ARG A 9 1.89 10.78 -7.03
CA ARG A 9 0.62 10.89 -6.30
C ARG A 9 0.27 9.54 -5.69
N ILE A 10 0.19 9.47 -4.37
CA ILE A 10 -0.11 8.25 -3.63
C ILE A 10 -1.46 8.34 -2.94
N GLY A 11 -2.16 7.22 -2.87
CA GLY A 11 -3.35 7.03 -2.05
C GLY A 11 -3.02 6.19 -0.83
N LEU A 12 -3.29 6.69 0.37
CA LEU A 12 -2.95 5.98 1.61
C LEU A 12 -4.12 5.13 2.11
N VAL A 13 -3.87 3.83 2.31
CA VAL A 13 -4.82 2.89 2.91
C VAL A 13 -4.24 2.42 4.24
N THR A 14 -4.79 2.86 5.37
CA THR A 14 -4.17 2.61 6.68
C THR A 14 -5.17 2.22 7.76
N PRO A 15 -4.75 1.56 8.84
CA PRO A 15 -5.61 1.29 9.98
C PRO A 15 -5.61 2.44 11.00
N TYR A 16 -4.80 3.48 10.79
CA TYR A 16 -4.36 4.37 11.86
C TYR A 16 -5.37 5.44 12.31
N THR A 17 -5.04 6.10 13.42
CA THR A 17 -5.70 7.35 13.84
C THR A 17 -5.35 8.53 12.92
N ALA A 18 -6.21 9.54 12.92
CA ALA A 18 -5.98 10.80 12.22
C ALA A 18 -4.65 11.48 12.61
N ALA A 19 -4.27 11.41 13.89
CA ALA A 19 -3.02 11.99 14.37
C ALA A 19 -1.79 11.30 13.75
N TYR A 20 -1.83 9.97 13.61
CA TYR A 20 -0.75 9.23 12.98
C TYR A 20 -0.77 9.39 11.45
N GLN A 21 -1.97 9.42 10.85
CA GLN A 21 -2.17 9.68 9.43
C GLN A 21 -1.57 11.03 9.01
N ALA A 22 -1.78 12.09 9.79
CA ALA A 22 -1.18 13.40 9.54
C ALA A 22 0.36 13.38 9.53
N ARG A 23 0.97 12.50 10.34
CA ARG A 23 2.44 12.28 10.33
C ARG A 23 2.89 11.58 9.05
N LEU A 24 2.09 10.66 8.51
CA LEU A 24 2.38 10.04 7.21
C LEU A 24 2.32 11.06 6.09
N HIS A 25 1.30 11.93 6.07
CA HIS A 25 1.22 13.04 5.11
C HIS A 25 2.48 13.89 5.15
N ALA A 26 2.88 14.36 6.34
CA ALA A 26 4.07 15.18 6.49
C ALA A 26 5.34 14.45 6.04
N GLY A 27 5.47 13.16 6.37
CA GLY A 27 6.61 12.33 5.98
C GLY A 27 6.71 12.14 4.46
N PHE A 28 5.62 11.72 3.81
CA PHE A 28 5.61 11.54 2.36
C PHE A 28 5.80 12.85 1.60
N ALA A 29 5.20 13.95 2.07
CA ALA A 29 5.38 15.27 1.47
C ALA A 29 6.83 15.76 1.58
N ALA A 30 7.50 15.53 2.71
CA ALA A 30 8.91 15.89 2.90
C ALA A 30 9.84 15.16 1.93
N GLU A 31 9.46 13.96 1.51
CA GLU A 31 10.18 13.15 0.52
C GLU A 31 9.71 13.39 -0.93
N GLY A 32 8.76 14.31 -1.15
CA GLY A 32 8.33 14.77 -2.47
C GLY A 32 7.13 14.04 -3.07
N TRP A 33 6.35 13.29 -2.28
CA TRP A 33 5.11 12.66 -2.74
C TRP A 33 3.86 13.45 -2.31
N GLU A 34 2.90 13.56 -3.23
CA GLU A 34 1.56 14.11 -2.96
C GLU A 34 0.65 12.99 -2.46
N VAL A 35 -0.01 13.17 -1.32
CA VAL A 35 -1.10 12.28 -0.90
C VAL A 35 -2.40 12.75 -1.56
N ALA A 36 -2.83 12.04 -2.60
CA ALA A 36 -3.98 12.39 -3.44
C ALA A 36 -5.32 11.87 -2.90
N GLY A 37 -5.29 11.03 -1.87
CA GLY A 37 -6.46 10.46 -1.21
C GLY A 37 -6.07 9.57 -0.04
N GLU A 38 -7.00 9.36 0.88
CA GLU A 38 -6.77 8.48 2.02
C GLU A 38 -8.03 7.81 2.54
N SER A 39 -7.85 6.66 3.19
CA SER A 39 -8.84 6.03 4.05
C SER A 39 -8.14 5.44 5.26
N MET A 40 -8.66 5.74 6.45
CA MET A 40 -8.10 5.34 7.74
C MET A 40 -9.17 4.75 8.66
N LEU A 41 -8.80 3.81 9.55
CA LEU A 41 -9.76 3.11 10.42
C LEU A 41 -9.81 3.63 11.87
N GLY A 42 -8.95 4.57 12.24
CA GLY A 42 -8.98 5.16 13.58
C GLY A 42 -8.45 4.27 14.70
N MET A 43 -7.77 3.17 14.36
CA MET A 43 -7.33 2.15 15.31
C MET A 43 -6.00 2.54 15.96
N THR A 44 -5.74 2.04 17.18
CA THR A 44 -4.57 2.43 17.99
C THR A 44 -3.67 1.28 18.40
N ASP A 45 -4.14 0.03 18.31
CA ASP A 45 -3.39 -1.13 18.78
C ASP A 45 -2.98 -2.06 17.63
N ASN A 46 -1.79 -2.62 17.75
CA ASN A 46 -1.17 -3.38 16.67
C ASN A 46 -1.92 -4.68 16.35
N LEU A 47 -2.46 -5.38 17.36
CA LEU A 47 -3.15 -6.66 17.16
C LEU A 47 -4.44 -6.48 16.36
N SER A 48 -5.17 -5.40 16.60
CA SER A 48 -6.37 -5.09 15.85
C SER A 48 -6.07 -4.80 14.37
N TYR A 49 -4.92 -4.19 14.03
CA TYR A 49 -4.54 -3.95 12.62
C TYR A 49 -4.48 -5.26 11.81
N ALA A 50 -3.90 -6.32 12.39
CA ALA A 50 -3.79 -7.63 11.74
C ALA A 50 -5.13 -8.36 11.62
N SER A 51 -6.13 -7.95 12.41
CA SER A 51 -7.45 -8.56 12.45
C SER A 51 -8.44 -7.89 11.49
N VAL A 52 -8.03 -6.84 10.76
CA VAL A 52 -8.92 -6.17 9.82
C VAL A 52 -9.28 -7.12 8.67
N PRO A 53 -10.57 -7.36 8.40
CA PRO A 53 -10.98 -8.25 7.32
C PRO A 53 -10.51 -7.77 5.96
N PHE A 54 -10.05 -8.68 5.10
CA PHE A 54 -9.62 -8.36 3.73
C PHE A 54 -10.66 -7.58 2.93
N ALA A 55 -11.95 -7.91 3.11
CA ALA A 55 -13.04 -7.17 2.47
C ALA A 55 -13.05 -5.69 2.86
N ARG A 56 -12.74 -5.36 4.12
CA ARG A 56 -12.64 -3.97 4.59
C ARG A 56 -11.41 -3.26 4.03
N ILE A 57 -10.27 -3.96 3.95
CA ILE A 57 -9.06 -3.42 3.29
C ILE A 57 -9.36 -3.08 1.83
N ALA A 58 -10.01 -4.00 1.12
CA ALA A 58 -10.41 -3.82 -0.27
C ALA A 58 -11.39 -2.65 -0.45
N GLU A 59 -12.35 -2.49 0.47
CA GLU A 59 -13.28 -1.34 0.47
C GLU A 59 -12.53 -0.01 0.60
N GLN A 60 -11.63 0.12 1.57
CA GLN A 60 -10.81 1.32 1.72
C GLN A 60 -9.97 1.61 0.47
N ALA A 61 -9.38 0.57 -0.13
CA ALA A 61 -8.60 0.73 -1.35
C ALA A 61 -9.43 1.28 -2.51
N ARG A 62 -10.69 0.81 -2.67
CA ARG A 62 -11.63 1.35 -3.68
C ARG A 62 -12.03 2.80 -3.39
N GLU A 63 -12.31 3.13 -2.13
CA GLU A 63 -12.62 4.50 -1.70
C GLU A 63 -11.49 5.46 -2.14
N VAL A 64 -10.24 5.08 -1.87
CA VAL A 64 -9.05 5.87 -2.20
C VAL A 64 -8.80 5.90 -3.72
N ALA A 65 -9.05 4.80 -4.42
CA ALA A 65 -8.88 4.71 -5.88
C ALA A 65 -9.75 5.72 -6.64
N ALA A 66 -10.88 6.17 -6.08
CA ALA A 66 -11.73 7.21 -6.68
C ALA A 66 -10.99 8.53 -6.91
N GLY A 67 -9.95 8.82 -6.10
CA GLY A 67 -9.06 9.97 -6.26
C GLY A 67 -8.02 9.83 -7.38
N LYS A 68 -7.96 8.67 -8.03
CA LYS A 68 -7.01 8.33 -9.11
C LYS A 68 -5.54 8.65 -8.76
N PRO A 69 -5.00 8.14 -7.65
CA PRO A 69 -3.56 8.21 -7.40
C PRO A 69 -2.78 7.37 -8.43
N ASP A 70 -1.48 7.62 -8.54
CA ASP A 70 -0.57 6.78 -9.34
C ASP A 70 -0.32 5.42 -8.67
N LEU A 71 -0.46 5.38 -7.34
CA LEU A 71 -0.19 4.22 -6.49
C LEU A 71 -1.13 4.22 -5.28
N LEU A 72 -1.79 3.10 -5.01
CA LEU A 72 -2.37 2.82 -3.69
C LEU A 72 -1.28 2.22 -2.79
N LEU A 73 -1.16 2.72 -1.58
CA LEU A 73 -0.13 2.31 -0.62
C LEU A 73 -0.76 1.93 0.72
N ALA A 74 -0.73 0.64 1.03
CA ALA A 74 -1.05 0.11 2.35
C ALA A 74 0.17 0.24 3.26
N TRP A 75 0.20 1.30 4.06
CA TRP A 75 1.36 1.65 4.86
C TRP A 75 1.23 1.17 6.31
N CYS A 76 1.44 -0.12 6.56
CA CYS A 76 1.60 -0.71 7.88
C CYS A 76 2.08 -2.15 7.73
N THR A 77 3.13 -2.55 8.42
CA THR A 77 3.64 -3.93 8.31
C THR A 77 2.74 -4.98 8.95
N ASN A 78 1.83 -4.57 9.83
CA ASN A 78 0.85 -5.45 10.49
C ASN A 78 -0.56 -5.33 9.91
N TYR A 79 -0.70 -4.72 8.73
CA TYR A 79 -1.95 -4.57 8.02
C TYR A 79 -1.90 -5.38 6.73
N ALA A 80 -2.56 -6.53 6.71
CA ALA A 80 -2.36 -7.55 5.68
C ALA A 80 -3.07 -7.21 4.36
N ALA A 81 -2.53 -6.25 3.60
CA ALA A 81 -3.12 -5.80 2.34
C ALA A 81 -2.64 -6.60 1.11
N ALA A 82 -1.46 -7.22 1.18
CA ALA A 82 -0.92 -8.04 0.10
C ALA A 82 -1.91 -9.09 -0.49
N PRO A 83 -2.73 -9.81 0.32
CA PRO A 83 -3.69 -10.79 -0.19
C PRO A 83 -4.77 -10.21 -1.11
N VAL A 84 -5.07 -8.90 -1.04
CA VAL A 84 -6.10 -8.25 -1.86
C VAL A 84 -5.52 -7.41 -3.00
N ALA A 85 -4.18 -7.30 -3.10
CA ALA A 85 -3.51 -6.43 -4.07
C ALA A 85 -3.93 -6.74 -5.51
N ALA A 86 -3.79 -7.99 -5.95
CA ALA A 86 -4.10 -8.41 -7.32
C ALA A 86 -5.56 -8.12 -7.71
N GLN A 87 -6.49 -8.33 -6.78
CA GLN A 87 -7.91 -8.03 -6.98
C GLN A 87 -8.12 -6.52 -7.20
N ILE A 88 -7.59 -5.70 -6.29
CA ILE A 88 -7.77 -4.24 -6.35
C ILE A 88 -7.11 -3.66 -7.60
N GLU A 89 -5.93 -4.14 -7.99
CA GLU A 89 -5.26 -3.71 -9.21
C GLU A 89 -6.10 -4.04 -10.45
N ALA A 90 -6.69 -5.25 -10.52
CA ALA A 90 -7.56 -5.63 -11.62
C ALA A 90 -8.84 -4.78 -11.70
N GLU A 91 -9.41 -4.40 -10.55
CA GLU A 91 -10.63 -3.60 -10.47
C GLU A 91 -10.39 -2.11 -10.79
N THR A 92 -9.27 -1.56 -10.33
CA THR A 92 -9.01 -0.11 -10.36
C THR A 92 -8.06 0.32 -11.47
N GLY A 93 -7.23 -0.60 -11.96
CA GLY A 93 -6.11 -0.29 -12.85
C GLY A 93 -4.95 0.46 -12.17
N ILE A 94 -4.97 0.61 -10.84
CA ILE A 94 -3.95 1.32 -10.05
C ILE A 94 -3.14 0.28 -9.27
N PRO A 95 -1.79 0.31 -9.32
CA PRO A 95 -0.95 -0.55 -8.49
C PRO A 95 -1.32 -0.43 -7.01
N PHE A 96 -1.36 -1.55 -6.28
CA PHE A 96 -1.64 -1.56 -4.84
C PHE A 96 -0.51 -2.24 -4.07
N TRP A 97 0.32 -1.43 -3.41
CA TRP A 97 1.51 -1.91 -2.72
C TRP A 97 1.29 -2.03 -1.22
N ASP A 98 1.67 -3.18 -0.68
CA ASP A 98 1.71 -3.48 0.75
C ASP A 98 3.12 -3.25 1.31
N ALA A 99 3.24 -2.62 2.48
CA ALA A 99 4.53 -2.26 3.06
C ALA A 99 5.40 -3.48 3.40
N THR A 100 4.81 -4.60 3.82
CA THR A 100 5.55 -5.85 4.10
C THR A 100 6.01 -6.49 2.81
N ALA A 101 5.13 -6.56 1.79
CA ALA A 101 5.47 -7.04 0.46
C ALA A 101 6.62 -6.22 -0.16
N LEU A 102 6.55 -4.89 -0.04
CA LEU A 102 7.61 -3.98 -0.49
C LEU A 102 8.96 -4.28 0.18
N GLY A 103 8.96 -4.50 1.49
CA GLY A 103 10.15 -4.87 2.24
C GLY A 103 10.74 -6.23 1.82
N VAL A 104 9.88 -7.23 1.61
CA VAL A 104 10.29 -8.56 1.12
C VAL A 104 10.96 -8.44 -0.24
N LEU A 105 10.34 -7.73 -1.19
CA LEU A 105 10.88 -7.55 -2.53
C LEU A 105 12.23 -6.84 -2.51
N ALA A 106 12.35 -5.76 -1.72
CA ALA A 106 13.60 -5.03 -1.57
C ALA A 106 14.71 -5.92 -0.99
N GLY A 107 14.38 -6.79 -0.02
CA GLY A 107 15.31 -7.76 0.54
C GLY A 107 15.78 -8.81 -0.47
N LEU A 108 14.86 -9.36 -1.27
CA LEU A 108 15.18 -10.30 -2.35
C LEU A 108 16.09 -9.65 -3.40
N GLU A 109 15.78 -8.42 -3.82
CA GLU A 109 16.61 -7.67 -4.77
C GLU A 109 18.03 -7.41 -4.22
N ALA A 110 18.13 -7.02 -2.94
CA ALA A 110 19.41 -6.80 -2.29
C ALA A 110 20.25 -8.10 -2.17
N ALA A 111 19.60 -9.25 -2.06
CA ALA A 111 20.24 -10.56 -2.03
C ALA A 111 20.57 -11.12 -3.44
N GLY A 112 20.21 -10.42 -4.51
CA GLY A 112 20.40 -10.89 -5.89
C GLY A 112 19.47 -12.03 -6.31
N VAL A 113 18.34 -12.21 -5.60
CA VAL A 113 17.32 -13.22 -5.92
C VAL A 113 16.40 -12.66 -7.01
N ALA A 114 16.38 -13.33 -8.17
CA ALA A 114 15.61 -12.90 -9.33
C ALA A 114 14.17 -13.43 -9.32
N GLU A 115 13.92 -14.51 -8.58
CA GLU A 115 12.61 -15.14 -8.46
C GLU A 115 11.60 -14.18 -7.83
N ARG A 116 10.43 -14.12 -8.47
CA ARG A 116 9.31 -13.29 -8.04
C ARG A 116 8.21 -14.19 -7.45
N PRO A 117 7.61 -13.85 -6.29
CA PRO A 117 6.56 -14.67 -5.67
C PRO A 117 5.29 -14.87 -6.51
N GLY A 118 5.08 -14.02 -7.53
CA GLY A 118 4.03 -14.18 -8.54
C GLY A 118 2.85 -13.23 -8.37
N ALA A 119 1.99 -13.18 -9.40
CA ALA A 119 0.93 -12.19 -9.56
C ALA A 119 -0.23 -12.28 -8.55
N ALA A 120 -0.33 -13.37 -7.77
CA ALA A 120 -1.34 -13.50 -6.72
C ALA A 120 -1.22 -12.39 -5.65
N TRP A 121 -0.03 -11.79 -5.51
CA TRP A 121 0.27 -10.73 -4.55
C TRP A 121 0.37 -9.34 -5.19
N GLY A 122 -0.21 -9.17 -6.38
CA GLY A 122 -0.19 -7.93 -7.14
C GLY A 122 1.06 -7.72 -8.00
N SER A 123 1.04 -6.64 -8.77
CA SER A 123 2.04 -6.22 -9.76
C SER A 123 3.44 -6.11 -9.17
N LEU A 124 3.53 -5.63 -7.92
CA LEU A 124 4.76 -5.52 -7.15
C LEU A 124 5.53 -6.85 -7.12
N MET A 125 4.81 -7.95 -6.84
CA MET A 125 5.36 -9.29 -6.75
C MET A 125 5.37 -10.05 -8.08
N ALA A 126 4.81 -9.48 -9.14
CA ALA A 126 4.80 -10.04 -10.49
C ALA A 126 5.97 -9.53 -11.35
N GLY A 127 6.60 -8.41 -10.97
CA GLY A 127 7.71 -7.80 -11.70
C GLY A 127 7.42 -6.45 -12.36
N ILE A 128 6.24 -5.87 -12.05
CA ILE A 128 5.71 -4.56 -12.49
C ILE A 128 5.76 -4.32 -14.00
#